data_AF-A0A9D7CZV8-F1
#
_entry.id   AF-A0A9D7CZV8-F1
#
_cell.length_a   1.000
_cell.length_b   1.000
_cell.length_c   1.000
_cell.angle_alpha   90.00
_cell.angle_beta   90.00
_cell.angle_gamma   90.00
#
_symmetry.space_group_name_H-M   'P 1'
#
loop_
_entity.id
_entity.type
_entity.pdbx_description
1 polymer ?
#
loop_
_entity_poly.entity_id
_entity_poly.type
_entity_poly.pdbx_seq_one_letter_code
_entity_poly.pdbx_strand_id
1 'polypeptide(L)'
;MPRKKLGSCLTDADCAGCDGSATACHLPIGGGDGRCGLKAAGCDQLGPGLTLPDPWNKVTNLCSTDANCAGVSVDFNVGKVIRDVTGFQSVKDAVVPYGMHACASVQILPERSCGVCAPCRKDSECAPIDVDQVAAQAFGPLGAVATVLLMDQVFGASDHRVNMYCDQVVSDYGYCRPCPNPFAPCGVDAPTSGAACAHGPCVSGTPLAATCSPCVADVCVTDPFCCDLEYGTWDQNCTDTARSVCGTTCP
;
A
#
# COMPACT_ATOMS: atom_id res chain seq x y z
N MET A 1 6.12 28.00 -26.84
CA MET A 1 5.76 26.69 -26.26
C MET A 1 6.57 26.55 -24.97
N PRO A 2 5.94 26.28 -23.80
CA PRO A 2 6.69 26.18 -22.55
C PRO A 2 7.64 24.98 -22.64
N ARG A 3 8.92 25.21 -22.32
CA ARG A 3 9.94 24.15 -22.29
C ARG A 3 9.57 23.15 -21.18
N LYS A 4 9.09 21.97 -21.56
CA LYS A 4 8.89 20.83 -20.64
C LYS A 4 10.24 20.56 -19.96
N LYS A 5 10.30 20.57 -18.63
CA LYS A 5 11.53 20.23 -17.90
C LYS A 5 11.94 18.83 -18.34
N LEU A 6 13.23 18.63 -18.61
CA LEU A 6 13.81 17.35 -19.00
C LEU A 6 13.31 16.27 -18.01
N GLY A 7 12.56 15.30 -18.51
CA GLY A 7 12.13 14.14 -17.71
C GLY A 7 10.70 14.09 -17.18
N SER A 8 9.74 14.95 -17.58
CA SER A 8 8.30 14.73 -17.29
C SER A 8 7.48 14.22 -18.47
N CYS A 9 6.54 13.31 -18.21
CA CYS A 9 5.80 12.57 -19.24
C CYS A 9 4.35 12.26 -18.85
N LEU A 10 3.51 12.04 -19.86
CA LEU A 10 2.18 11.43 -19.71
C LEU A 10 2.08 10.10 -20.47
N THR A 11 2.92 9.97 -21.51
CA THR A 11 3.03 8.79 -22.37
C THR A 11 4.50 8.50 -22.67
N ASP A 12 4.83 7.28 -23.10
CA ASP A 12 6.21 6.93 -23.52
C ASP A 12 6.71 7.82 -24.67
N ALA A 13 5.80 8.31 -25.52
CA ALA A 13 6.13 9.23 -26.59
C ALA A 13 6.73 10.55 -26.09
N ASP A 14 6.35 11.00 -24.88
CA ASP A 14 6.93 12.19 -24.25
C ASP A 14 8.40 12.00 -23.85
N CYS A 15 8.85 10.75 -23.75
CA CYS A 15 10.22 10.39 -23.39
C CYS A 15 11.14 10.22 -24.60
N ALA A 16 10.61 10.42 -25.82
CA ALA A 16 11.42 10.43 -27.02
C ALA A 16 12.50 11.53 -26.94
N GLY A 17 13.77 11.12 -27.00
CA GLY A 17 14.92 12.03 -26.97
C GLY A 17 15.44 12.38 -25.57
N CYS A 18 14.97 11.73 -24.52
CA CYS A 18 15.64 11.77 -23.21
C CYS A 18 16.95 10.97 -23.25
N ASP A 19 17.99 11.47 -22.59
CA ASP A 19 19.31 10.83 -22.54
C ASP A 19 19.28 9.47 -21.80
N GLY A 20 20.25 8.59 -22.10
CA GLY A 20 20.53 7.40 -21.27
C GLY A 20 19.47 6.29 -21.30
N SER A 21 18.81 6.08 -22.44
CA SER A 21 17.80 5.03 -22.65
C SER A 21 16.47 5.22 -21.89
N ALA A 22 16.24 6.39 -21.29
CA ALA A 22 15.03 6.72 -20.56
C ALA A 22 13.84 6.96 -21.49
N THR A 23 13.27 5.86 -22.00
CA THR A 23 12.24 5.86 -23.07
C THR A 23 10.84 5.52 -22.58
N ALA A 24 10.68 5.08 -21.33
CA ALA A 24 9.40 4.70 -20.75
C ALA A 24 8.89 5.80 -19.81
N CYS A 25 7.58 6.03 -19.81
CA CYS A 25 6.94 6.98 -18.91
C CYS A 25 6.44 6.28 -17.64
N HIS A 26 7.02 6.65 -16.50
CA HIS A 26 6.65 6.15 -15.19
C HIS A 26 5.65 7.11 -14.55
N LEU A 27 4.36 6.80 -14.67
CA LEU A 27 3.28 7.55 -14.02
C LEU A 27 3.20 7.17 -12.53
N PRO A 28 2.97 8.14 -11.62
CA PRO A 28 2.76 7.83 -10.22
C PRO A 28 1.49 7.02 -10.02
N ILE A 29 1.50 6.11 -9.04
CA ILE A 29 0.29 5.48 -8.53
C ILE A 29 -0.59 6.56 -7.92
N GLY A 30 -1.89 6.47 -8.20
CA GLY A 30 -2.81 7.55 -7.86
C GLY A 30 -2.71 8.73 -8.83
N GLY A 31 -1.93 8.68 -9.92
CA GLY A 31 -1.92 9.70 -10.96
C GLY A 31 -1.08 10.94 -10.64
N GLY A 32 -0.94 11.84 -11.63
CA GLY A 32 -0.02 12.97 -11.61
C GLY A 32 0.89 12.96 -12.84
N ASP A 33 1.80 13.92 -12.92
CA ASP A 33 2.82 13.96 -13.98
C ASP A 33 3.83 12.83 -13.79
N GLY A 34 4.06 12.04 -14.84
CA GLY A 34 5.04 10.98 -14.85
C GLY A 34 6.46 11.48 -15.06
N ARG A 35 7.42 10.57 -14.86
CA ARG A 35 8.83 10.79 -15.18
C ARG A 35 9.35 9.82 -16.21
N CYS A 36 10.22 10.30 -17.09
CA CYS A 36 10.91 9.43 -18.03
C CYS A 36 11.96 8.59 -17.32
N GLY A 37 11.89 7.27 -17.54
CA GLY A 37 12.77 6.30 -16.94
C GLY A 37 13.11 5.18 -17.91
N LEU A 38 13.97 4.27 -17.46
CA LEU A 38 14.28 3.05 -18.20
C LEU A 38 13.04 2.18 -18.29
N LYS A 39 12.90 1.44 -19.39
CA LYS A 39 11.88 0.39 -19.48
C LYS A 39 12.18 -0.67 -18.40
N ALA A 40 11.18 -1.01 -17.59
CA ALA A 40 11.33 -2.05 -16.57
C ALA A 40 11.80 -3.36 -17.18
N ALA A 41 12.76 -4.00 -16.51
CA ALA A 41 13.19 -5.34 -16.85
C ALA A 41 12.30 -6.33 -16.10
N GLY A 42 11.34 -6.93 -16.80
CA GLY A 42 10.42 -7.90 -16.22
C GLY A 42 10.62 -9.29 -16.79
N CYS A 43 9.83 -10.22 -16.28
CA CYS A 43 9.66 -11.52 -16.90
C CYS A 43 8.70 -11.38 -18.10
N ASP A 44 9.05 -10.58 -19.11
CA ASP A 44 8.20 -10.23 -20.27
C ASP A 44 7.68 -11.46 -21.05
N GLN A 45 8.27 -12.63 -20.79
CA GLN A 45 7.91 -13.94 -21.32
C GLN A 45 6.68 -14.57 -20.63
N LEU A 46 6.19 -14.00 -19.52
CA LEU A 46 5.11 -14.54 -18.68
C LEU A 46 3.72 -14.47 -19.33
N GLY A 47 3.56 -13.70 -20.41
CA GLY A 47 2.26 -13.49 -21.04
C GLY A 47 1.34 -12.56 -20.23
N PRO A 48 0.18 -12.20 -20.80
CA PRO A 48 -0.78 -11.32 -20.16
C PRO A 48 -1.38 -11.97 -18.90
N GLY A 49 -1.40 -11.24 -17.78
CA GLY A 49 -2.05 -11.66 -16.52
C GLY A 49 -1.12 -12.24 -15.45
N LEU A 50 0.17 -12.46 -15.76
CA LEU A 50 1.20 -12.88 -14.80
C LEU A 50 2.23 -11.77 -14.53
N THR A 51 1.90 -10.54 -14.89
CA THR A 51 2.67 -9.34 -14.58
C THR A 51 1.90 -8.51 -13.57
N LEU A 52 2.60 -7.68 -12.77
CA LEU A 52 1.92 -6.67 -11.96
C LEU A 52 0.99 -5.80 -12.83
N PRO A 53 -0.09 -5.25 -12.26
CA PRO A 53 -0.94 -4.32 -13.00
C PRO A 53 -0.22 -2.99 -13.26
N ASP A 54 -0.69 -2.23 -14.25
CA ASP A 54 -0.30 -0.82 -14.41
C ASP A 54 -0.66 -0.03 -13.13
N PRO A 55 0.20 0.90 -12.64
CA PRO A 55 1.53 1.24 -13.16
C PRO A 55 2.68 0.43 -12.51
N TRP A 56 2.39 -0.55 -11.64
CA TRP A 56 3.41 -1.33 -10.91
C TRP A 56 4.36 -2.10 -11.84
N ASN A 57 3.86 -2.59 -12.98
CA ASN A 57 4.70 -3.23 -14.00
C ASN A 57 5.71 -2.29 -14.68
N LYS A 58 5.58 -0.96 -14.53
CA LYS A 58 6.46 0.02 -15.19
C LYS A 58 7.76 0.23 -14.45
N VAL A 59 7.85 -0.22 -13.20
CA VAL A 59 9.04 -0.08 -12.37
C VAL A 59 9.33 -1.40 -11.66
N THR A 60 9.96 -2.32 -12.37
CA THR A 60 10.43 -3.60 -11.83
C THR A 60 11.77 -4.01 -12.47
N ASN A 61 12.46 -4.93 -11.82
CA ASN A 61 13.73 -5.51 -12.25
C ASN A 61 13.70 -7.03 -12.07
N LEU A 62 14.47 -7.74 -12.88
CA LEU A 62 14.78 -9.15 -12.61
C LEU A 62 15.64 -9.26 -11.34
N CYS A 63 15.40 -10.31 -10.57
CA CYS A 63 16.10 -10.55 -9.33
C CYS A 63 16.33 -12.05 -9.10
N SER A 64 17.30 -12.35 -8.23
CA SER A 64 17.48 -13.69 -7.65
C SER A 64 17.41 -13.65 -6.13
N THR A 65 17.57 -12.48 -5.52
CA THR A 65 17.47 -12.21 -4.08
C THR A 65 16.88 -10.82 -3.84
N ASP A 66 16.33 -10.56 -2.66
CA ASP A 66 15.76 -9.27 -2.26
C ASP A 66 16.77 -8.11 -2.41
N ALA A 67 18.07 -8.39 -2.25
CA ALA A 67 19.12 -7.38 -2.43
C ALA A 67 19.17 -6.81 -3.85
N ASN A 68 18.73 -7.55 -4.87
CA ASN A 68 18.67 -7.05 -6.25
C ASN A 68 17.57 -5.99 -6.43
N CYS A 69 16.63 -5.90 -5.49
CA CYS A 69 15.51 -5.00 -5.54
C CYS A 69 15.72 -3.71 -4.74
N ALA A 70 16.90 -3.55 -4.12
CA ALA A 70 17.26 -2.33 -3.42
C ALA A 70 17.23 -1.12 -4.37
N GLY A 71 16.57 -0.04 -3.94
CA GLY A 71 16.45 1.20 -4.71
C GLY A 71 15.45 1.15 -5.88
N VAL A 72 14.79 0.00 -6.12
CA VAL A 72 13.67 -0.08 -7.05
C VAL A 72 12.42 0.42 -6.35
N SER A 73 11.79 1.44 -6.90
CA SER A 73 10.58 2.03 -6.30
C SER A 73 9.69 2.66 -7.36
N VAL A 74 8.40 2.64 -7.12
CA VAL A 74 7.41 3.35 -7.92
C VAL A 74 6.99 4.63 -7.19
N ASP A 75 6.79 5.70 -7.95
CA ASP A 75 6.27 6.96 -7.42
C ASP A 75 4.80 6.76 -6.98
N PHE A 76 4.45 7.14 -5.76
CA PHE A 76 3.11 7.02 -5.20
C PHE A 76 2.57 8.39 -4.78
N ASN A 77 1.47 8.84 -5.39
CA ASN A 77 0.84 10.11 -5.08
C ASN A 77 -0.17 9.98 -3.93
N VAL A 78 0.34 10.12 -2.72
CA VAL A 78 -0.43 10.09 -1.46
C VAL A 78 -1.50 11.19 -1.45
N GLY A 79 -1.15 12.39 -1.93
CA GLY A 79 -2.05 13.52 -1.98
C GLY A 79 -3.32 13.22 -2.77
N LYS A 80 -3.19 12.56 -3.93
CA LYS A 80 -4.34 12.15 -4.72
C LYS A 80 -5.18 11.07 -4.02
N VAL A 81 -4.56 10.07 -3.40
CA VAL A 81 -5.32 9.05 -2.63
C VAL A 81 -6.16 9.70 -1.54
N ILE A 82 -5.58 10.64 -0.79
CA ILE A 82 -6.30 11.38 0.25
C ILE A 82 -7.46 12.17 -0.37
N ARG A 83 -7.25 12.88 -1.49
CA ARG A 83 -8.32 13.60 -2.18
C ARG A 83 -9.45 12.68 -2.64
N ASP A 84 -9.11 11.54 -3.23
CA ASP A 84 -10.09 10.62 -3.79
C ASP A 84 -10.97 9.99 -2.69
N VAL A 85 -10.39 9.73 -1.51
CA VAL A 85 -11.09 9.10 -0.37
C VAL A 85 -11.88 10.13 0.44
N THR A 86 -11.32 11.31 0.66
CA THR A 86 -11.92 12.33 1.56
C THR A 86 -12.72 13.40 0.85
N GLY A 87 -12.50 13.59 -0.46
CA GLY A 87 -13.06 14.69 -1.25
C GLY A 87 -12.36 16.03 -1.06
N PHE A 88 -11.34 16.15 -0.19
CA PHE A 88 -10.68 17.43 0.11
C PHE A 88 -9.79 17.93 -1.04
N GLN A 89 -10.35 18.70 -1.96
CA GLN A 89 -9.63 19.25 -3.12
C GLN A 89 -8.48 20.21 -2.76
N SER A 90 -8.40 20.68 -1.51
CA SER A 90 -7.30 21.49 -1.00
C SER A 90 -5.98 20.71 -0.84
N VAL A 91 -6.05 19.37 -0.75
CA VAL A 91 -4.86 18.51 -0.65
C VAL A 91 -4.15 18.45 -2.00
N LYS A 92 -2.89 18.86 -2.04
CA LYS A 92 -2.06 18.88 -3.25
C LYS A 92 -1.43 17.52 -3.52
N ASP A 93 -0.90 17.34 -4.73
CA ASP A 93 -0.09 16.17 -5.04
C ASP A 93 1.16 16.11 -4.16
N ALA A 94 1.42 14.92 -3.65
CA ALA A 94 2.53 14.63 -2.76
C ALA A 94 3.00 13.23 -3.08
N VAL A 95 4.19 13.14 -3.67
CA VAL A 95 4.70 11.90 -4.26
C VAL A 95 5.83 11.37 -3.40
N VAL A 96 5.72 10.11 -3.01
CA VAL A 96 6.77 9.36 -2.29
C VAL A 96 7.22 8.16 -3.11
N PRO A 97 8.49 7.75 -3.03
CA PRO A 97 8.90 6.47 -3.56
C PRO A 97 8.34 5.32 -2.70
N TYR A 98 7.73 4.32 -3.34
CA TYR A 98 7.26 3.09 -2.70
C TYR A 98 8.04 1.89 -3.23
N GLY A 99 8.74 1.17 -2.34
CA GLY A 99 9.79 0.22 -2.72
C GLY A 99 9.29 -1.14 -3.20
N MET A 100 9.92 -1.67 -4.26
CA MET A 100 9.71 -3.02 -4.80
C MET A 100 10.64 -4.05 -4.12
N HIS A 101 10.69 -4.08 -2.80
CA HIS A 101 11.79 -4.64 -2.01
C HIS A 101 11.88 -6.18 -1.97
N ALA A 102 10.86 -6.89 -2.46
CA ALA A 102 10.80 -8.35 -2.44
C ALA A 102 11.16 -8.93 -3.81
N CYS A 103 12.07 -9.89 -3.83
CA CYS A 103 12.26 -10.74 -5.00
C CYS A 103 11.23 -11.88 -4.97
N ALA A 104 10.16 -11.74 -5.76
CA ALA A 104 9.11 -12.74 -5.87
C ALA A 104 9.43 -13.73 -7.00
N SER A 105 9.20 -15.03 -6.75
CA SER A 105 9.50 -16.08 -7.74
C SER A 105 8.24 -16.49 -8.49
N VAL A 106 8.09 -16.00 -9.72
CA VAL A 106 6.96 -16.40 -10.58
C VAL A 106 7.29 -17.69 -11.30
N GLN A 107 6.55 -18.76 -11.03
CA GLN A 107 6.72 -20.04 -11.72
C GLN A 107 6.05 -19.99 -13.10
N ILE A 108 6.85 -20.20 -14.15
CA ILE A 108 6.42 -20.13 -15.56
C ILE A 108 6.12 -21.53 -16.10
N LEU A 109 6.97 -22.49 -15.74
CA LEU A 109 6.89 -23.90 -16.08
C LEU A 109 7.31 -24.71 -14.85
N PRO A 110 7.02 -26.03 -14.78
CA PRO A 110 7.42 -26.86 -13.64
C PRO A 110 8.89 -26.73 -13.24
N GLU A 111 9.79 -26.51 -14.21
CA GLU A 111 11.23 -26.36 -13.99
C GLU A 111 11.79 -24.97 -14.34
N ARG A 112 10.93 -23.97 -14.55
CA ARG A 112 11.36 -22.61 -14.90
C ARG A 112 10.62 -21.58 -14.05
N SER A 113 11.37 -20.90 -13.18
CA SER A 113 10.92 -19.72 -12.46
C SER A 113 11.63 -18.47 -12.97
N CYS A 114 11.02 -17.32 -12.71
CA CYS A 114 11.62 -16.02 -12.96
C CYS A 114 11.44 -15.15 -11.72
N GLY A 115 12.54 -14.63 -11.20
CA GLY A 115 12.52 -13.70 -10.08
C GLY A 115 12.30 -12.28 -10.58
N VAL A 116 11.33 -11.59 -9.99
CA VAL A 116 10.97 -10.21 -10.33
C VAL A 116 10.74 -9.41 -9.06
N CYS A 117 11.24 -8.17 -9.04
CA CYS A 117 11.06 -7.27 -7.91
C CYS A 117 9.59 -6.86 -7.80
N ALA A 118 9.02 -7.09 -6.64
CA ALA A 118 7.65 -6.80 -6.28
C ALA A 118 7.63 -6.03 -4.96
N PRO A 119 6.62 -5.21 -4.70
CA PRO A 119 6.51 -4.51 -3.43
C PRO A 119 6.06 -5.43 -2.30
N CYS A 120 5.51 -6.62 -2.58
CA CYS A 120 5.14 -7.56 -1.54
C CYS A 120 4.98 -8.99 -2.06
N ARG A 121 5.26 -9.92 -1.15
CA ARG A 121 4.85 -11.32 -1.16
C ARG A 121 3.70 -11.59 -0.18
N LYS A 122 3.48 -10.70 0.78
CA LYS A 122 2.49 -10.81 1.86
C LYS A 122 2.20 -9.44 2.46
N ASP A 123 1.15 -9.32 3.26
CA ASP A 123 0.69 -8.03 3.78
C ASP A 123 1.70 -7.32 4.67
N SER A 124 2.46 -8.07 5.47
CA SER A 124 3.50 -7.48 6.34
C SER A 124 4.66 -6.81 5.57
N GLU A 125 4.77 -7.05 4.26
CA GLU A 125 5.72 -6.35 3.38
C GLU A 125 5.14 -5.01 2.85
N CYS A 126 3.83 -4.81 2.88
CA CYS A 126 3.19 -3.55 2.51
C CYS A 126 3.22 -2.53 3.65
N ALA A 127 4.39 -1.90 3.85
CA ALA A 127 4.55 -0.84 4.83
C ALA A 127 3.55 0.32 4.59
N PRO A 128 2.88 0.83 5.64
CA PRO A 128 2.08 2.04 5.54
C PRO A 128 2.93 3.23 5.11
N ILE A 129 2.34 4.12 4.32
CA ILE A 129 2.98 5.36 3.93
C ILE A 129 2.75 6.41 5.02
N ASP A 130 3.84 6.89 5.61
CA ASP A 130 3.81 7.99 6.56
C ASP A 130 3.64 9.33 5.84
N VAL A 131 2.48 9.95 6.03
CA VAL A 131 2.10 11.19 5.34
C VAL A 131 2.86 12.38 5.91
N ASP A 132 3.37 12.31 7.14
CA ASP A 132 4.13 13.41 7.74
C ASP A 132 5.42 13.70 6.94
N GLN A 133 5.99 12.69 6.27
CA GLN A 133 7.15 12.84 5.38
C GLN A 133 6.89 13.77 4.19
N VAL A 134 5.63 13.87 3.76
CA VAL A 134 5.21 14.70 2.62
C VAL A 134 4.13 15.71 2.98
N ALA A 135 3.85 15.92 4.27
CA ALA A 135 2.79 16.81 4.72
C ALA A 135 2.99 18.25 4.21
N ALA A 136 4.25 18.71 4.11
CA ALA A 136 4.58 20.02 3.55
C ALA A 136 4.15 20.16 2.07
N GLN A 137 4.25 19.07 1.31
CA GLN A 137 3.88 19.01 -0.11
C GLN A 137 2.36 18.91 -0.26
N ALA A 138 1.74 18.02 0.51
CA ALA A 138 0.31 17.71 0.45
C ALA A 138 -0.58 18.83 0.99
N PHE A 139 -0.24 19.37 2.17
CA PHE A 139 -1.12 20.28 2.91
C PHE A 139 -0.63 21.72 2.94
N GLY A 140 0.63 21.96 2.55
CA GLY A 140 1.27 23.28 2.58
C GLY A 140 2.23 23.46 3.75
N PRO A 141 2.70 24.69 4.03
CA PRO A 141 3.74 24.94 5.02
C PRO A 141 3.39 24.33 6.39
N LEU A 142 4.30 23.50 6.93
CA LEU A 142 4.14 22.90 8.25
C LEU A 142 4.08 24.01 9.31
N GLY A 143 3.18 23.84 10.29
CA GLY A 143 2.95 24.83 11.34
C GLY A 143 2.05 26.01 10.95
N ALA A 144 1.62 26.12 9.68
CA ALA A 144 0.53 27.02 9.35
C ALA A 144 -0.78 26.49 9.95
N VAL A 145 -1.57 27.36 10.57
CA VAL A 145 -2.85 26.98 11.21
C VAL A 145 -3.78 26.26 10.23
N ALA A 146 -3.83 26.71 8.97
CA ALA A 146 -4.62 26.08 7.92
C ALA A 146 -4.16 24.64 7.60
N THR A 147 -2.84 24.37 7.65
CA THR A 147 -2.26 23.04 7.45
C THR A 147 -2.69 22.10 8.57
N VAL A 148 -2.55 22.54 9.84
CA VAL A 148 -2.91 21.73 11.01
C VAL A 148 -4.40 21.41 11.01
N LEU A 149 -5.26 22.40 10.75
CA LEU A 149 -6.71 22.19 10.66
C LEU A 149 -7.08 21.23 9.52
N LEU A 150 -6.42 21.34 8.37
CA LEU A 150 -6.70 20.45 7.24
C LEU A 150 -6.25 19.01 7.53
N MET A 151 -5.09 18.83 8.18
CA MET A 151 -4.63 17.50 8.60
C MET A 151 -5.57 16.88 9.64
N ASP A 152 -6.01 17.66 10.64
CA ASP A 152 -7.02 17.23 11.62
C ASP A 152 -8.37 16.89 10.95
N GLN A 153 -8.77 17.64 9.93
CA GLN A 153 -9.99 17.35 9.18
C GLN A 153 -9.90 16.08 8.33
N VAL A 154 -8.69 15.74 7.85
CA VAL A 154 -8.43 14.58 6.99
C VAL A 154 -8.26 13.30 7.82
N PHE A 155 -7.43 13.35 8.86
CA PHE A 155 -7.05 12.17 9.65
C PHE A 155 -7.78 12.09 10.99
N GLY A 156 -8.27 13.22 11.52
CA GLY A 156 -8.84 13.28 12.86
C GLY A 156 -7.88 12.73 13.91
N ALA A 157 -8.35 11.76 14.69
CA ALA A 157 -7.55 11.07 15.69
C ALA A 157 -6.72 9.88 15.14
N SER A 158 -6.82 9.57 13.85
CA SER A 158 -6.05 8.48 13.23
C SER A 158 -4.59 8.89 13.03
N ASP A 159 -3.70 7.90 12.99
CA ASP A 159 -2.32 8.12 12.56
C ASP A 159 -2.32 8.73 11.14
N HIS A 160 -1.39 9.66 10.87
CA HIS A 160 -1.20 10.26 9.56
C HIS A 160 -0.55 9.28 8.57
N ARG A 161 -1.22 8.14 8.34
CA ARG A 161 -0.72 7.04 7.54
C ARG A 161 -1.75 6.62 6.50
N VAL A 162 -1.24 6.25 5.33
CA VAL A 162 -1.99 5.51 4.31
C VAL A 162 -1.59 4.04 4.43
N ASN A 163 -2.50 3.25 4.96
CA ASN A 163 -2.34 1.82 5.15
C ASN A 163 -2.52 1.08 3.83
N MET A 164 -1.72 0.04 3.65
CA MET A 164 -1.62 -0.73 2.43
C MET A 164 -1.75 -2.23 2.76
N TYR A 165 -2.21 -3.03 1.80
CA TYR A 165 -2.21 -4.49 1.87
C TYR A 165 -1.68 -5.08 0.57
N CYS A 166 -1.25 -6.34 0.61
CA CYS A 166 -0.72 -7.05 -0.54
C CYS A 166 -1.85 -7.72 -1.32
N ASP A 167 -2.10 -7.24 -2.54
CA ASP A 167 -3.00 -7.88 -3.48
C ASP A 167 -2.19 -8.86 -4.35
N GLN A 168 -2.46 -10.15 -4.19
CA GLN A 168 -1.70 -11.22 -4.84
C GLN A 168 -2.08 -11.36 -6.30
N VAL A 169 -1.08 -11.38 -7.19
CA VAL A 169 -1.25 -11.76 -8.59
C VAL A 169 -1.17 -13.28 -8.71
N VAL A 170 -0.12 -13.89 -8.17
CA VAL A 170 0.07 -15.35 -8.11
C VAL A 170 1.05 -15.74 -7.02
N SER A 171 0.69 -16.70 -6.16
CA SER A 171 1.58 -17.21 -5.10
C SER A 171 2.11 -16.08 -4.19
N ASP A 172 3.41 -15.82 -4.23
CA ASP A 172 4.17 -14.80 -3.50
C ASP A 172 4.44 -13.56 -4.38
N TYR A 173 3.79 -13.42 -5.52
CA TYR A 173 3.93 -12.27 -6.39
C TYR A 173 2.70 -11.37 -6.27
N GLY A 174 2.83 -10.26 -5.56
CA GLY A 174 1.75 -9.32 -5.32
C GLY A 174 2.16 -7.86 -5.47
N TYR A 175 1.19 -6.96 -5.30
CA TYR A 175 1.42 -5.52 -5.25
C TYR A 175 0.68 -4.85 -4.09
N CYS A 176 1.27 -3.79 -3.54
CA CYS A 176 0.67 -3.11 -2.39
C CYS A 176 -0.40 -2.13 -2.85
N ARG A 177 -1.63 -2.29 -2.33
CA ARG A 177 -2.75 -1.39 -2.61
C ARG A 177 -3.17 -0.65 -1.35
N PRO A 178 -3.67 0.59 -1.47
CA PRO A 178 -4.34 1.24 -0.34
C PRO A 178 -5.48 0.38 0.17
N CYS A 179 -5.59 0.31 1.49
CA CYS A 179 -6.74 -0.26 2.15
C CYS A 179 -8.04 0.42 1.70
N PRO A 180 -9.18 -0.30 1.65
CA PRO A 180 -10.48 0.31 1.32
C PRO A 180 -10.78 1.54 2.16
N ASN A 181 -10.44 1.48 3.46
CA ASN A 181 -10.21 2.65 4.29
C ASN A 181 -8.69 2.84 4.48
N PRO A 182 -8.04 3.78 3.78
CA PRO A 182 -6.59 3.96 3.88
C PRO A 182 -6.14 4.45 5.27
N PHE A 183 -7.04 5.00 6.09
CA PHE A 183 -6.68 5.52 7.41
C PHE A 183 -6.73 4.45 8.51
N ALA A 184 -7.15 3.23 8.18
CA ALA A 184 -7.15 2.09 9.07
C ALA A 184 -6.30 0.95 8.48
N PRO A 185 -5.50 0.23 9.30
CA PRO A 185 -4.78 -0.95 8.84
C PRO A 185 -5.75 -2.01 8.33
N CYS A 186 -5.37 -2.70 7.26
CA CYS A 186 -6.11 -3.81 6.68
C CYS A 186 -5.14 -4.88 6.17
N GLY A 187 -5.67 -6.07 5.88
CA GLY A 187 -4.86 -7.24 5.52
C GLY A 187 -4.83 -8.30 6.63
N VAL A 188 -4.46 -9.53 6.28
CA VAL A 188 -4.47 -10.70 7.16
C VAL A 188 -3.30 -10.74 8.14
N ASP A 189 -2.19 -10.03 7.83
CA ASP A 189 -0.97 -9.95 8.66
C ASP A 189 -0.62 -8.52 9.12
N ALA A 190 -1.52 -7.54 8.94
CA ALA A 190 -1.22 -6.16 9.32
C ALA A 190 -0.99 -6.04 10.84
N PRO A 191 0.10 -5.40 11.30
CA PRO A 191 0.26 -5.12 12.71
C PRO A 191 -0.87 -4.20 13.13
N THR A 192 -1.81 -4.75 13.90
CA THR A 192 -2.90 -3.99 14.51
C THR A 192 -2.26 -2.89 15.37
N SER A 193 -2.47 -1.63 15.00
CA SER A 193 -2.04 -0.48 15.77
C SER A 193 -2.83 -0.44 17.08
N GLY A 194 -2.29 -1.11 18.09
CA GLY A 194 -2.76 -1.23 19.46
C GLY A 194 -1.82 -2.18 20.19
N ALA A 195 -1.32 -1.78 21.37
CA ALA A 195 -0.29 -2.48 22.13
C ALA A 195 -0.34 -4.02 22.04
N ALA A 196 0.70 -4.64 21.45
CA ALA A 196 1.00 -6.08 21.45
C ALA A 196 -0.22 -7.01 21.60
N CYS A 197 -1.20 -6.87 20.71
CA CYS A 197 -2.32 -7.79 20.68
C CYS A 197 -1.84 -9.18 20.28
N ALA A 198 -2.34 -10.21 20.96
CA ALA A 198 -1.85 -11.58 20.78
C ALA A 198 -2.02 -12.08 19.33
N HIS A 199 -3.05 -11.59 18.64
CA HIS A 199 -3.34 -11.87 17.23
C HIS A 199 -4.35 -10.86 16.65
N GLY A 200 -4.62 -10.96 15.35
CA GLY A 200 -5.65 -10.18 14.68
C GLY A 200 -7.07 -10.75 14.89
N PRO A 201 -8.12 -10.00 14.49
CA PRO A 201 -9.52 -10.40 14.69
C PRO A 201 -9.96 -11.61 13.85
N CYS A 202 -9.16 -12.00 12.86
CA CYS A 202 -9.44 -13.16 12.00
C CYS A 202 -8.76 -14.46 12.47
N VAL A 203 -8.01 -14.41 13.57
CA VAL A 203 -7.29 -15.57 14.11
C VAL A 203 -7.91 -15.90 15.46
N SER A 204 -8.32 -17.16 15.65
CA SER A 204 -8.82 -17.62 16.93
C SER A 204 -7.69 -17.75 17.96
N GLY A 205 -7.98 -17.47 19.23
CA GLY A 205 -7.00 -17.53 20.30
C GLY A 205 -7.46 -16.91 21.62
N THR A 206 -6.52 -16.26 22.30
CA THR A 206 -6.80 -15.54 23.54
C THR A 206 -7.71 -14.34 23.29
N PRO A 207 -8.61 -14.00 24.20
CA PRO A 207 -9.46 -12.82 24.05
C PRO A 207 -8.63 -11.56 23.77
N LEU A 208 -9.13 -10.70 22.88
CA LEU A 208 -8.46 -9.47 22.47
C LEU A 208 -9.00 -8.28 23.26
N ALA A 209 -8.12 -7.36 23.64
CA ALA A 209 -8.55 -6.11 24.25
C ALA A 209 -9.30 -5.25 23.20
N ALA A 210 -10.36 -4.55 23.62
CA ALA A 210 -11.09 -3.61 22.75
C ALA A 210 -10.18 -2.56 22.07
N THR A 211 -9.04 -2.25 22.69
CA THR A 211 -8.03 -1.33 22.16
C THR A 211 -7.15 -1.93 21.06
N CYS A 212 -7.33 -3.20 20.70
CA CYS A 212 -6.53 -3.87 19.67
C CYS A 212 -6.81 -3.34 18.27
N SER A 213 -8.06 -3.02 17.96
CA SER A 213 -8.43 -2.31 16.74
C SER A 213 -9.87 -1.79 16.88
N PRO A 214 -10.29 -0.82 16.06
CA PRO A 214 -11.70 -0.41 16.00
C PRO A 214 -12.63 -1.60 15.71
N CYS A 215 -12.22 -2.53 14.85
CA CYS A 215 -12.96 -3.77 14.59
C CYS A 215 -13.14 -4.61 15.85
N VAL A 216 -12.06 -4.82 16.61
CA VAL A 216 -12.13 -5.55 17.88
C VAL A 216 -13.06 -4.83 18.86
N ALA A 217 -12.99 -3.49 18.95
CA ALA A 217 -13.92 -2.72 19.79
C ALA A 217 -15.39 -2.95 19.41
N ASP A 218 -15.73 -2.94 18.12
CA ASP A 218 -17.08 -3.20 17.63
C ASP A 218 -17.54 -4.64 17.90
N VAL A 219 -16.61 -5.61 17.77
CA VAL A 219 -16.85 -6.99 18.19
C VAL A 219 -17.10 -7.05 19.70
N CYS A 220 -16.31 -6.37 20.54
CA CYS A 220 -16.51 -6.37 22.00
C CYS A 220 -17.84 -5.75 22.43
N VAL A 221 -18.38 -4.80 21.65
CA VAL A 221 -19.71 -4.23 21.90
C VAL A 221 -20.81 -5.23 21.53
N THR A 222 -20.60 -5.98 20.45
CA THR A 222 -21.58 -6.96 19.94
C THR A 222 -21.57 -8.25 20.77
N ASP A 223 -20.38 -8.75 21.08
CA ASP A 223 -20.11 -9.93 21.88
C ASP A 223 -19.00 -9.62 22.90
N PRO A 224 -19.38 -9.18 24.12
CA PRO A 224 -18.44 -8.87 25.18
C PRO A 224 -17.56 -10.06 25.61
N PHE A 225 -18.00 -11.30 25.36
CA PHE A 225 -17.24 -12.50 25.73
C PHE A 225 -15.94 -12.62 24.93
N CYS A 226 -15.92 -12.15 23.68
CA CYS A 226 -14.72 -12.13 22.83
C CYS A 226 -13.57 -11.29 23.42
N CYS A 227 -13.88 -10.36 24.33
CA CYS A 227 -12.92 -9.41 24.87
C CYS A 227 -12.76 -9.48 26.40
N ASP A 228 -13.42 -10.44 27.05
CA ASP A 228 -13.22 -10.72 28.45
C ASP A 228 -11.84 -11.37 28.64
N LEU A 229 -10.86 -10.61 29.13
CA LEU A 229 -9.48 -11.10 29.29
C LEU A 229 -9.32 -12.15 30.40
N GLU A 230 -10.33 -12.33 31.25
CA GLU A 230 -10.29 -13.24 32.40
C GLU A 230 -10.99 -14.58 32.10
N TYR A 231 -12.12 -14.53 31.37
CA TYR A 231 -12.98 -15.70 31.11
C TYR A 231 -13.31 -15.93 29.63
N GLY A 232 -12.98 -14.97 28.77
CA GLY A 232 -13.31 -14.98 27.35
C GLY A 232 -12.39 -15.85 26.50
N THR A 233 -12.80 -16.03 25.24
CA THR A 233 -11.95 -16.57 24.18
C THR A 233 -12.29 -15.92 22.86
N TRP A 234 -11.28 -15.69 22.03
CA TRP A 234 -11.50 -15.29 20.65
C TRP A 234 -11.71 -16.53 19.81
N ASP A 235 -12.95 -17.02 19.73
CA ASP A 235 -13.28 -18.26 19.02
C ASP A 235 -13.86 -18.01 17.62
N GLN A 236 -14.40 -19.06 16.99
CA GLN A 236 -15.00 -18.95 15.65
C GLN A 236 -16.17 -17.94 15.64
N ASN A 237 -16.97 -17.85 16.69
CA ASN A 237 -18.06 -16.88 16.76
C ASN A 237 -17.52 -15.44 16.81
N CYS A 238 -16.40 -15.22 17.49
CA CYS A 238 -15.71 -13.92 17.51
C CYS A 238 -15.18 -13.56 16.11
N THR A 239 -14.58 -14.51 15.39
CA THR A 239 -14.15 -14.28 14.00
C THR A 239 -15.33 -14.06 13.03
N ASP A 240 -16.45 -14.77 13.22
CA ASP A 240 -17.67 -14.61 12.41
C ASP A 240 -18.34 -13.26 12.66
N THR A 241 -18.35 -12.84 13.93
CA THR A 241 -18.79 -11.51 14.33
C THR A 241 -17.88 -10.46 13.71
N ALA A 242 -16.56 -10.62 13.76
CA ALA A 242 -15.62 -9.72 13.09
C ALA A 242 -15.89 -9.60 11.58
N ARG A 243 -16.15 -10.72 10.88
CA ARG A 243 -16.56 -10.69 9.46
C ARG A 243 -17.84 -9.87 9.24
N SER A 244 -18.83 -10.07 10.11
CA SER A 244 -20.13 -9.41 10.00
C SER A 244 -20.09 -7.92 10.34
N VAL A 245 -19.36 -7.52 11.39
CA VAL A 245 -19.38 -6.14 11.90
C VAL A 245 -18.29 -5.28 11.27
N CYS A 246 -17.16 -5.87 10.89
CA CYS A 246 -16.01 -5.13 10.36
C CYS A 246 -15.89 -5.20 8.83
N GLY A 247 -16.66 -6.05 8.15
CA GLY A 247 -16.52 -6.28 6.70
C GLY A 247 -15.16 -6.88 6.30
N THR A 248 -14.47 -7.53 7.24
CA THR A 248 -13.18 -8.18 6.99
C THR A 248 -13.38 -9.56 6.35
N THR A 249 -12.52 -9.93 5.40
CA THR A 249 -12.46 -11.29 4.86
C THR A 249 -11.44 -12.10 5.66
N CYS A 250 -11.93 -12.87 6.63
CA CYS A 250 -11.11 -13.85 7.34
C CYS A 250 -11.02 -15.16 6.51
N PRO A 251 -9.81 -15.73 6.33
CA PRO A 251 -9.58 -16.94 5.54
C PRO A 251 -10.29 -18.19 6.10
#